data_AF-A0A6C0CVG8-F1
#
_entry.id   AF-A0A6C0CVG8-F1
#
_cell.length_a   1.000
_cell.length_b   1.000
_cell.length_c   1.000
_cell.angle_alpha   90.00
_cell.angle_beta   90.00
_cell.angle_gamma   90.00
#
_symmetry.space_group_name_H-M   'P 1'
#
loop_
_entity.id
_entity.type
_entity.pdbx_description
1 polymer ?
#
loop_
_entity_poly.entity_id
_entity_poly.type
_entity_poly.pdbx_seq_one_letter_code
_entity_poly.pdbx_strand_id
1 'polypeptide(L)' 'MSCKCAKEENLSNYNKWKYTLYTSIILFIIFNPLTYKVSNLIFGKIIGKTEIKGCPTILGLIIHILLFTLVIRYVMELPI' A
#
# COMPACT_ATOMS: atom_id res chain seq x y z
N MET A 1 12.95 -35.77 -3.35
CA MET A 1 12.68 -34.35 -3.65
C MET A 1 11.53 -33.92 -2.76
N SER A 2 11.81 -33.22 -1.66
CA SER A 2 10.81 -32.89 -0.64
C SER A 2 9.90 -31.77 -1.15
N CYS A 3 8.62 -32.07 -1.41
CA CYS A 3 7.59 -31.05 -1.47
C CYS A 3 7.45 -30.48 -0.05
N LYS A 4 7.93 -29.24 0.15
CA LYS A 4 7.50 -28.44 1.29
C LYS A 4 6.00 -28.24 1.13
N CYS A 5 5.20 -28.94 1.93
CA CYS A 5 3.79 -28.66 2.08
C CYS A 5 3.66 -27.16 2.36
N ALA A 6 2.85 -26.47 1.56
CA ALA A 6 2.40 -25.12 1.91
C ALA A 6 1.88 -25.21 3.35
N LYS A 7 2.53 -24.49 4.25
CA LYS A 7 2.12 -24.42 5.65
C LYS A 7 0.66 -23.99 5.63
N GLU A 8 -0.24 -24.90 5.96
CA GLU A 8 -1.63 -24.56 6.25
C GLU A 8 -1.57 -23.76 7.55
N GLU A 9 -1.32 -22.46 7.43
CA GLU A 9 -1.72 -21.55 8.49
C GLU A 9 -3.22 -21.76 8.62
N ASN A 10 -3.64 -22.37 9.72
CA ASN A 10 -5.02 -22.27 10.18
C ASN A 10 -5.29 -20.77 10.24
N LEU A 11 -5.97 -20.24 9.21
CA LEU A 11 -6.22 -18.82 9.01
C LEU A 11 -7.19 -18.39 10.10
N SER A 12 -6.65 -18.24 11.30
CA SER A 12 -7.34 -17.80 12.49
C SER A 12 -8.06 -16.51 12.13
N ASN A 13 -9.30 -16.37 12.57
CA ASN A 13 -10.04 -15.12 12.38
C ASN A 13 -9.23 -13.92 12.89
N TYR A 14 -8.34 -14.13 13.86
CA TYR A 14 -7.35 -13.15 14.30
C TYR A 14 -6.42 -12.67 13.17
N ASN A 15 -5.82 -13.57 12.38
CA ASN A 15 -4.93 -13.20 11.27
C ASN A 15 -5.68 -12.41 10.20
N LYS A 16 -6.94 -12.78 9.91
CA LYS A 16 -7.79 -12.04 8.97
C LYS A 16 -8.01 -10.60 9.45
N TRP A 17 -8.42 -10.41 10.70
CA TRP A 17 -8.62 -9.07 11.28
C TRP A 17 -7.32 -8.27 11.38
N LYS A 18 -6.21 -8.91 11.76
CA LYS A 18 -4.88 -8.29 11.83
C LYS A 18 -4.49 -7.67 10.48
N TYR A 19 -4.55 -8.44 9.41
CA TYR A 19 -4.23 -7.93 8.07
C TYR A 19 -5.27 -6.94 7.54
N THR A 20 -6.57 -7.14 7.80
CA THR A 20 -7.61 -6.16 7.43
C THR A 20 -7.37 -4.80 8.09
N LEU A 21 -7.01 -4.77 9.37
CA LEU A 21 -6.73 -3.54 10.09
C LEU A 21 -5.44 -2.86 9.57
N TYR A 22 -4.36 -3.62 9.39
CA TYR A 22 -3.12 -3.06 8.84
C TYR A 22 -3.33 -2.47 7.44
N THR A 23 -3.97 -3.22 6.55
CA THR A 23 -4.23 -2.75 5.18
C THR A 23 -5.13 -1.53 5.15
N SER A 24 -6.15 -1.45 6.03
CA SER A 24 -7.02 -0.27 6.15
C SER A 24 -6.28 0.97 6.64
N ILE A 25 -5.42 0.82 7.66
CA ILE A 25 -4.60 1.93 8.18
C ILE A 25 -3.63 2.43 7.11
N ILE A 26 -2.95 1.51 6.42
CA ILE A 26 -2.01 1.85 5.35
C ILE A 26 -2.74 2.55 4.19
N LEU A 27 -3.92 2.05 3.79
CA LEU A 27 -4.75 2.69 2.77
C LEU A 27 -5.09 4.12 3.16
N PHE A 28 -5.56 4.33 4.40
CA PHE A 28 -5.95 5.65 4.90
C PHE A 28 -4.77 6.63 4.84
N ILE A 29 -3.57 6.19 5.21
CA ILE A 29 -2.37 7.02 5.14
C ILE A 29 -2.00 7.33 3.68
N ILE A 30 -1.98 6.32 2.82
CA ILE A 30 -1.50 6.48 1.44
C ILE A 30 -2.48 7.30 0.59
N PHE A 31 -3.79 7.10 0.75
CA PHE A 31 -4.83 7.77 -0.05
C PHE A 31 -5.32 9.10 0.56
N ASN A 32 -4.63 9.62 1.57
CA ASN A 32 -4.90 10.92 2.18
C ASN A 32 -4.51 12.08 1.22
N PRO A 33 -5.32 13.14 1.07
CA PRO A 33 -4.97 14.38 0.36
C PRO A 33 -3.59 14.98 0.71
N LEU A 34 -3.14 14.82 1.95
CA LEU A 34 -1.79 15.25 2.36
C LEU A 34 -0.70 14.42 1.67
N THR A 35 -0.89 13.12 1.53
CA THR A 35 0.06 12.20 0.90
C THR A 35 0.18 12.47 -0.60
N TYR A 36 -0.94 12.81 -1.27
CA TYR A 36 -0.90 13.25 -2.67
C TYR A 36 -0.06 14.51 -2.89
N LYS A 37 -0.11 15.45 -1.94
CA LYS A 37 0.74 16.65 -2.01
C LYS A 37 2.21 16.29 -1.81
N VAL A 38 2.52 15.44 -0.84
CA VAL A 38 3.90 14.97 -0.59
C VAL A 38 4.45 14.22 -1.79
N SER A 39 3.69 13.29 -2.37
CA SER A 39 4.10 12.57 -3.57
C SER A 39 4.33 13.50 -4.75
N ASN A 40 3.51 14.55 -4.91
CA ASN A 40 3.67 15.53 -5.97
C ASN A 40 4.93 16.40 -5.75
N LEU A 41 5.31 16.67 -4.51
CA LEU A 41 6.57 17.36 -4.22
C LEU A 41 7.80 16.50 -4.56
N ILE A 42 7.72 15.19 -4.32
CA ILE A 42 8.82 14.24 -4.56
C ILE A 42 8.92 13.90 -6.06
N PHE A 43 7.81 13.46 -6.65
CA PHE A 43 7.77 12.92 -8.00
C PHE A 43 7.32 13.93 -9.05
N GLY A 44 6.65 15.01 -8.66
CA GLY A 44 6.04 15.95 -9.61
C GLY A 44 7.05 16.70 -10.48
N LYS A 45 8.32 16.77 -10.04
CA LYS A 45 9.43 17.31 -10.84
C LYS A 45 9.94 16.34 -11.92
N ILE A 46 9.74 15.04 -11.74
CA ILE A 46 10.31 13.99 -12.61
C ILE A 46 9.28 13.52 -13.64
N ILE A 47 8.04 13.31 -13.21
CA ILE A 47 6.96 12.70 -14.00
C ILE A 47 5.78 13.64 -14.25
N GLY A 48 5.90 14.91 -13.86
CA GLY A 48 4.86 15.93 -14.02
C GLY A 48 3.83 15.91 -12.89
N LYS A 49 2.82 16.80 -12.94
CA LYS A 49 1.84 16.98 -11.87
C LYS A 49 1.09 15.68 -11.56
N THR A 50 1.24 15.18 -10.33
CA THR A 50 0.56 13.98 -9.84
C THR A 50 -0.71 14.31 -9.04
N GLU A 51 -0.95 15.58 -8.73
CA GLU A 51 -2.17 16.05 -8.05
C GLU A 51 -2.63 17.42 -8.53
N ILE A 52 -3.92 17.70 -8.30
CA ILE A 52 -4.55 19.01 -8.50
C ILE A 52 -5.42 19.33 -7.27
N LYS A 53 -5.02 20.33 -6.48
CA LYS A 53 -5.74 20.81 -5.28
C LYS A 53 -6.01 19.72 -4.23
N GLY A 54 -5.13 18.72 -4.13
CA GLY A 54 -5.27 17.58 -3.21
C GLY A 54 -6.05 16.40 -3.78
N CYS A 55 -6.45 16.44 -5.07
CA CYS A 55 -6.99 15.29 -5.78
C CYS A 55 -5.89 14.66 -6.64
N PRO A 56 -5.72 13.33 -6.64
CA PRO A 56 -4.73 12.67 -7.50
C PRO A 56 -5.15 12.79 -8.96
N THR A 57 -4.19 12.94 -9.86
CA THR A 57 -4.43 12.68 -11.30
C THR A 57 -4.49 11.17 -11.52
N ILE A 58 -4.91 10.72 -12.71
CA ILE A 58 -4.88 9.27 -13.05
C ILE A 58 -3.47 8.70 -12.86
N LEU A 59 -2.45 9.44 -13.29
CA LEU A 59 -1.05 9.08 -13.10
C LEU A 59 -0.67 9.07 -11.61
N GLY A 60 -1.09 10.08 -10.84
CA GLY A 60 -0.90 10.10 -9.39
C GLY A 60 -1.56 8.91 -8.69
N LEU A 61 -2.77 8.53 -9.09
CA LEU A 61 -3.50 7.40 -8.55
C LEU A 61 -2.77 6.08 -8.80
N ILE A 62 -2.25 5.87 -10.01
CA ILE A 62 -1.46 4.67 -10.37
C ILE A 62 -0.23 4.56 -9.46
N ILE A 63 0.47 5.66 -9.22
CA ILE A 63 1.63 5.68 -8.32
C ILE A 63 1.24 5.29 -6.89
N HIS A 64 0.11 5.81 -6.39
CA HIS A 64 -0.35 5.47 -5.03
C HIS A 64 -0.80 4.02 -4.92
N ILE A 65 -1.42 3.45 -5.96
CA ILE A 65 -1.76 2.04 -6.00
C ILE A 65 -0.49 1.19 -5.96
N LEU A 66 0.52 1.51 -6.79
CA LEU A 66 1.80 0.78 -6.79
C LEU A 66 2.51 0.87 -5.43
N LEU A 67 2.57 2.07 -4.84
CA LEU A 67 3.15 2.29 -3.53
C LEU A 67 2.41 1.49 -2.44
N PHE A 68 1.08 1.55 -2.45
CA PHE A 68 0.22 0.79 -1.54
C PHE A 68 0.45 -0.72 -1.64
N THR A 69 0.49 -1.26 -2.86
CA THR A 69 0.76 -2.67 -3.10
C THR A 69 2.13 -3.09 -2.57
N LEU A 70 3.18 -2.29 -2.82
CA LEU A 70 4.53 -2.58 -2.33
C LEU A 70 4.61 -2.54 -0.80
N VAL A 71 4.01 -1.52 -0.17
CA VAL A 71 4.01 -1.38 1.30
C VAL A 71 3.26 -2.54 1.95
N ILE A 72 2.08 -2.91 1.45
CA ILE A 72 1.34 -4.05 1.99
C ILE A 72 2.11 -5.34 1.83
N ARG A 73 2.68 -5.56 0.64
CA ARG A 73 3.46 -6.77 0.38
C ARG A 73 4.63 -6.88 1.37
N TYR A 74 5.33 -5.77 1.61
CA TYR A 74 6.40 -5.70 2.59
C TYR A 74 5.90 -5.99 4.01
N VAL A 75 4.78 -5.39 4.43
CA VAL A 75 4.19 -5.63 5.76
C VAL A 75 3.80 -7.08 5.98
N MET A 76 3.35 -7.80 4.93
CA MET A 76 3.05 -9.23 5.00
C MET A 76 4.30 -10.13 5.10
N GLU A 77 5.47 -9.64 4.70
CA GLU A 77 6.74 -10.37 4.78
C GLU A 77 7.50 -10.10 6.08
N LEU A 78 7.12 -9.06 6.83
CA LEU A 78 7.72 -8.76 8.12
C LEU A 78 7.34 -9.83 9.16
N PRO A 79 8.28 -10.26 10.03
CA PRO A 79 7.99 -11.19 11.11
C PRO A 79 7.35 -10.45 12.32
N ILE A 80 6.11 -9.97 12.14
CA ILE A 80 5.28 -9.27 13.14
C ILE A 80 4.03 -10.07 13.48
#